data_AF-A0A1E1KDM0-F1
#
_entry.id   AF-A0A1E1KDM0-F1
#
_cell.length_a   1.000
_cell.length_b   1.000
_cell.length_c   1.000
_cell.angle_alpha   90.00
_cell.angle_beta   90.00
_cell.angle_gamma   90.00
#
_symmetry.space_group_name_H-M   'P 1'
#
loop_
_entity.id
_entity.type
_entity.pdbx_description
1 polymer ?
#
loop_
_entity_poly.entity_id
_entity_poly.type
_entity_poly.pdbx_seq_one_letter_code
_entity_poly.pdbx_strand_id
1 'polypeptide(L)'
;MIRRDKIVSKSVFRTRFLDIEIETRDVQRQYKPDNETPKSVLSKFEPTLSQRFTKYNVKIKIPFWQGGITYHSGNSGMVYGGSLCKAFRTYNIVPHDAPILKACRRLDLAEVRRLFREGLASPTDCDTWARPLFQIVAYKLLFVPNPNARQVFEFLRFLISFLGGQVDTSEILRSMIFHASFSGKSFDRALEDVLADSSRMLIMQSSEDAFNGSSQYLSISLSESYLYPVLFWQQQWFFDNTVTIDNPEYENDFFEKDLGILTDPDGTKLQSELAAKRDYAPVNERVHSCSSVVKFRGQIHILLYFASERREKIFHDCVFNRLVILLRHGMDPRLLCRPKWFVEGGFGIPSGQVSCTGLSRFLDLSELWMSALDKAGLTQSEI
;
A
#
# COMPACT_ATOMS: atom_id res chain seq x y z
N MET A 1 -12.87 4.60 17.34
CA MET A 1 -14.24 5.02 16.94
C MET A 1 -15.21 3.86 17.15
N ILE A 2 -16.51 4.12 17.34
CA ILE A 2 -17.54 3.08 17.32
C ILE A 2 -18.22 3.09 15.96
N ARG A 3 -18.27 1.93 15.31
CA ARG A 3 -18.91 1.73 14.01
C ARG A 3 -20.36 1.30 14.23
N ARG A 4 -21.31 2.07 13.70
CA ARG A 4 -22.73 1.68 13.65
C ARG A 4 -23.17 1.53 12.20
N ASP A 5 -23.58 0.32 11.84
CA ASP A 5 -24.17 0.02 10.54
C ASP A 5 -25.70 0.10 10.65
N LYS A 6 -26.32 0.99 9.87
CA LYS A 6 -27.78 1.07 9.73
C LYS A 6 -28.16 0.72 8.30
N ILE A 7 -29.01 -0.27 8.08
CA ILE A 7 -29.57 -0.51 6.74
C ILE A 7 -30.53 0.64 6.42
N VAL A 8 -30.24 1.37 5.33
CA VAL A 8 -31.00 2.53 4.87
C VAL A 8 -32.01 2.12 3.80
N SER A 9 -31.61 1.20 2.92
CA SER A 9 -32.50 0.66 1.90
C SER A 9 -32.10 -0.75 1.53
N LYS A 10 -33.10 -1.53 1.11
CA LYS A 10 -32.91 -2.87 0.58
C LYS A 10 -33.90 -3.09 -0.55
N SER A 11 -33.38 -3.37 -1.74
CA SER A 11 -34.16 -3.54 -2.96
C SER A 11 -33.80 -4.87 -3.60
N VAL A 12 -34.77 -5.57 -4.18
CA VAL A 12 -34.54 -6.85 -4.85
C VAL A 12 -35.19 -6.83 -6.22
N PHE A 13 -34.40 -7.06 -7.26
CA PHE A 13 -34.82 -7.19 -8.64
C PHE A 13 -34.68 -8.65 -9.06
N ARG A 14 -35.78 -9.30 -9.41
CA ARG A 14 -35.77 -10.70 -9.84
C ARG A 14 -36.22 -10.79 -11.28
N THR A 15 -35.47 -11.54 -12.07
CA THR A 15 -35.79 -11.85 -13.45
C THR A 15 -35.63 -13.36 -13.68
N ARG A 16 -36.01 -13.81 -14.88
CA ARG A 16 -35.83 -15.20 -15.30
C ARG A 16 -34.36 -15.62 -15.32
N PHE A 17 -33.44 -14.68 -15.57
CA PHE A 17 -32.02 -14.96 -15.78
C PHE A 17 -31.11 -14.40 -14.69
N LEU A 18 -31.63 -13.58 -13.78
CA LEU A 18 -30.85 -12.80 -12.83
C LEU A 18 -31.69 -12.43 -11.61
N ASP A 19 -31.15 -12.58 -10.40
CA ASP A 19 -31.61 -11.86 -9.22
C ASP A 19 -30.53 -10.86 -8.79
N ILE A 20 -30.90 -9.60 -8.57
CA ILE A 20 -30.04 -8.57 -7.99
C ILE A 20 -30.68 -8.13 -6.69
N GLU A 21 -30.00 -8.31 -5.57
CA GLU A 21 -30.32 -7.69 -4.30
C GLU A 21 -29.36 -6.53 -4.08
N ILE A 22 -29.88 -5.36 -3.73
CA ILE A 22 -29.12 -4.15 -3.44
C ILE A 22 -29.43 -3.78 -2.00
N GLU A 23 -28.40 -3.61 -1.17
CA GLU A 23 -28.53 -3.21 0.23
C GLU A 23 -27.64 -2.00 0.50
N THR A 24 -28.25 -0.85 0.75
CA THR A 24 -27.53 0.35 1.17
C THR A 24 -27.54 0.43 2.69
N ARG A 25 -26.35 0.56 3.28
CA ARG A 25 -26.10 0.81 4.69
C ARG A 25 -25.56 2.22 4.86
N ASP A 26 -25.97 2.93 5.90
CA ASP A 26 -25.21 4.05 6.44
C ASP A 26 -24.26 3.48 7.47
N VAL A 27 -22.97 3.74 7.30
CA VAL A 27 -21.97 3.49 8.33
C VAL A 27 -21.69 4.83 8.98
N GLN A 28 -22.18 4.96 10.21
CA GLN A 28 -21.96 6.11 11.03
C GLN A 28 -20.75 5.83 11.90
N ARG A 29 -19.74 6.70 11.80
CA ARG A 29 -18.59 6.67 12.71
C ARG A 29 -18.84 7.71 13.78
N GLN A 30 -18.82 7.26 15.03
CA GLN A 30 -18.75 8.13 16.19
C GLN A 30 -17.34 8.05 16.75
N TYR A 31 -16.81 9.18 17.20
CA TYR A 31 -15.62 9.19 18.06
C TYR A 31 -15.84 8.21 19.22
N LYS A 32 -14.84 7.41 19.55
CA LYS A 32 -14.91 6.53 20.73
C LYS A 32 -14.69 7.47 21.90
N PRO A 33 -15.70 7.79 22.74
CA PRO A 33 -15.42 8.62 23.89
C PRO A 33 -14.65 7.78 24.92
N ASP A 34 -13.98 8.47 25.84
CA ASP A 34 -13.17 7.84 26.87
C ASP A 34 -13.95 6.77 27.65
N ASN A 35 -13.20 5.79 28.18
CA ASN A 35 -13.69 4.51 28.74
C ASN A 35 -14.77 4.63 29.84
N GLU A 36 -15.12 5.83 30.29
CA GLU A 36 -16.11 6.09 31.35
C GLU A 36 -17.52 6.42 30.83
N THR A 37 -17.73 6.53 29.51
CA THR A 37 -19.04 6.98 28.97
C THR A 37 -20.07 5.84 28.89
N PRO A 38 -21.22 5.93 29.58
CA PRO A 38 -22.24 4.87 29.58
C PRO A 38 -22.88 4.65 28.20
N LYS A 39 -23.13 3.38 27.83
CA LYS A 39 -23.73 2.99 26.53
C LYS A 39 -25.05 3.69 26.19
N SER A 40 -25.83 4.09 27.19
CA SER A 40 -27.12 4.80 27.04
C SER A 40 -26.97 6.26 26.59
N VAL A 41 -25.78 6.85 26.74
CA VAL A 41 -25.46 8.22 26.29
C VAL A 41 -24.93 8.20 24.85
N LEU A 42 -24.23 7.13 24.44
CA LEU A 42 -23.69 6.94 23.08
C LEU A 42 -24.76 6.99 21.98
N SER A 43 -25.97 6.51 22.27
CA SER A 43 -27.09 6.51 21.31
C SER A 43 -27.69 7.89 21.05
N LYS A 44 -27.31 8.92 21.82
CA LYS A 44 -27.86 10.28 21.75
C LYS A 44 -26.94 11.26 20.99
N PHE A 45 -25.69 10.91 20.71
CA PHE A 45 -24.78 11.77 19.96
C PHE A 45 -25.05 11.71 18.46
N GLU A 46 -25.05 12.88 17.80
CA GLU A 46 -25.11 12.93 16.35
C GLU A 46 -23.82 12.35 15.73
N PRO A 47 -23.91 11.62 14.58
CA PRO A 47 -22.75 11.08 13.90
C PRO A 47 -21.78 12.20 13.48
N THR A 48 -20.49 12.03 13.75
CA THR A 48 -19.46 13.00 13.37
C THR A 48 -19.12 12.91 11.87
N LEU A 49 -19.20 11.70 11.31
CA LEU A 49 -19.03 11.41 9.88
C LEU A 49 -20.01 10.29 9.49
N SER A 50 -20.81 10.52 8.45
CA SER A 50 -21.72 9.52 7.86
C SER A 50 -21.23 9.15 6.47
N GLN A 51 -21.00 7.86 6.22
CA GLN A 51 -20.66 7.36 4.90
C GLN A 51 -21.65 6.25 4.54
N ARG A 52 -22.32 6.39 3.40
CA ARG A 52 -23.23 5.36 2.88
C ARG A 52 -22.43 4.32 2.09
N PHE A 53 -22.76 3.06 2.27
CA PHE A 53 -22.16 1.90 1.63
C PHE A 53 -23.29 1.12 0.95
N THR A 54 -23.24 0.97 -0.37
CA THR A 54 -24.21 0.13 -1.08
C THR A 54 -23.54 -1.20 -1.44
N LYS A 55 -24.04 -2.30 -0.87
CA LYS A 55 -23.72 -3.67 -1.25
C LYS A 55 -24.72 -4.16 -2.29
N TYR A 56 -24.30 -5.08 -3.12
CA TYR A 56 -25.22 -5.83 -3.97
C TYR A 56 -24.82 -7.31 -4.02
N ASN A 57 -25.83 -8.17 -4.02
CA ASN A 57 -25.71 -9.59 -4.30
C ASN A 57 -26.35 -9.83 -5.66
N VAL A 58 -25.59 -10.33 -6.61
CA VAL A 58 -26.10 -10.66 -7.94
C VAL A 58 -26.01 -12.16 -8.13
N LYS A 59 -27.16 -12.81 -8.32
CA LYS A 59 -27.28 -14.22 -8.67
C LYS A 59 -27.68 -14.34 -10.12
N ILE A 60 -26.76 -14.77 -10.97
CA ILE A 60 -27.01 -15.07 -12.37
C ILE A 60 -27.57 -16.50 -12.46
N LYS A 61 -28.80 -16.63 -12.96
CA LYS A 61 -29.45 -17.91 -13.23
C LYS A 61 -29.10 -18.36 -14.63
N ILE A 62 -28.05 -19.17 -14.75
CA ILE A 62 -27.68 -19.80 -16.02
C ILE A 62 -28.56 -21.04 -16.18
N PRO A 63 -29.45 -21.12 -17.20
CA PRO A 63 -30.50 -22.14 -17.28
C PRO A 63 -30.00 -23.60 -17.22
N PHE A 64 -28.75 -23.83 -17.60
CA PHE A 64 -28.11 -25.15 -17.67
C PHE A 64 -27.07 -25.40 -16.57
N TRP A 65 -26.89 -24.48 -15.61
CA TRP A 65 -26.01 -24.70 -14.44
C TRP A 65 -26.85 -24.94 -13.18
N GLN A 66 -26.65 -26.09 -12.54
CA GLN A 66 -27.26 -26.39 -11.24
C GLN A 66 -26.70 -25.42 -10.19
N GLY A 67 -27.45 -24.38 -9.84
CA GLY A 67 -27.10 -23.39 -8.82
C GLY A 67 -26.86 -21.95 -9.32
N GLY A 68 -26.60 -21.77 -10.62
CA GLY A 68 -26.23 -20.46 -11.19
C GLY A 68 -24.88 -19.94 -10.69
N ILE A 69 -24.57 -18.67 -10.97
CA ILE A 69 -23.40 -17.97 -10.43
C ILE A 69 -23.91 -16.97 -9.39
N THR A 70 -23.35 -16.99 -8.17
CA THR A 70 -23.67 -15.97 -7.16
C THR A 70 -22.44 -15.13 -6.90
N TYR A 71 -22.57 -13.83 -7.13
CA TYR A 71 -21.56 -12.82 -6.84
C TYR A 71 -21.99 -11.98 -5.65
N HIS A 72 -21.07 -11.80 -4.71
CA HIS A 72 -21.22 -10.92 -3.57
C HIS A 72 -20.22 -9.78 -3.75
N SER A 73 -20.68 -8.53 -3.82
CA SER A 73 -19.74 -7.42 -3.69
C SER A 73 -19.16 -7.46 -2.27
N GLY A 74 -17.84 -7.60 -2.13
CA GLY A 74 -17.17 -7.34 -0.86
C GLY A 74 -17.50 -5.93 -0.32
N ASN A 75 -17.18 -5.63 0.93
CA ASN A 75 -17.34 -4.29 1.53
C ASN A 75 -16.56 -3.22 0.74
N SER A 76 -17.07 -2.75 -0.40
CA SER A 76 -16.53 -1.62 -1.14
C SER A 76 -17.18 -0.35 -0.58
N GLY A 77 -16.41 0.43 0.17
CA GLY A 77 -16.83 1.75 0.63
C GLY A 77 -17.01 2.70 -0.54
N MET A 78 -18.22 2.77 -1.07
CA MET A 78 -18.56 3.73 -2.10
C MET A 78 -19.06 5.03 -1.49
N VAL A 79 -18.23 6.08 -1.51
CA VAL A 79 -18.70 7.45 -1.27
C VAL A 79 -19.67 7.87 -2.38
N TYR A 80 -20.64 8.72 -2.06
CA TYR A 80 -21.63 9.30 -2.97
C TYR A 80 -21.04 9.61 -4.36
N GLY A 81 -21.69 9.11 -5.43
CA GLY A 81 -21.31 9.38 -6.83
C GLY A 81 -20.42 8.33 -7.50
N GLY A 82 -19.91 7.33 -6.77
CA GLY A 82 -19.27 6.16 -7.37
C GLY A 82 -20.26 5.37 -8.24
N SER A 83 -19.87 5.06 -9.47
CA SER A 83 -20.73 4.39 -10.44
C SER A 83 -21.22 3.03 -9.92
N LEU A 84 -22.54 2.81 -9.93
CA LEU A 84 -23.20 1.50 -9.71
C LEU A 84 -22.88 0.48 -10.84
N CYS A 85 -22.04 0.84 -11.81
CA CYS A 85 -21.66 -0.03 -12.93
C CYS A 85 -20.59 -1.04 -12.50
N LYS A 86 -21.02 -2.17 -11.95
CA LYS A 86 -20.16 -3.35 -11.79
C LYS A 86 -20.41 -4.28 -12.97
N ALA A 87 -19.38 -4.43 -13.82
CA ALA A 87 -19.46 -5.18 -15.06
C ALA A 87 -19.03 -6.64 -14.84
N PHE A 88 -19.90 -7.59 -15.22
CA PHE A 88 -19.48 -8.97 -15.38
C PHE A 88 -18.61 -9.07 -16.63
N ARG A 89 -17.34 -9.42 -16.47
CA ARG A 89 -16.40 -9.63 -17.58
C ARG A 89 -16.05 -11.11 -17.65
N THR A 90 -16.17 -11.69 -18.84
CA THR A 90 -15.63 -13.02 -19.13
C THR A 90 -14.17 -12.88 -19.55
N TYR A 91 -13.28 -13.59 -18.88
CA TYR A 91 -11.88 -13.68 -19.25
C TYR A 91 -11.60 -15.01 -19.95
N ASN A 92 -10.73 -14.99 -20.95
CA ASN A 92 -10.28 -16.20 -21.62
C ASN A 92 -8.95 -16.64 -21.02
N ILE A 93 -8.94 -17.72 -20.27
CA ILE A 93 -7.68 -18.30 -19.79
C ILE A 93 -6.97 -18.94 -20.99
N VAL A 94 -5.82 -18.38 -21.37
CA VAL A 94 -4.99 -18.93 -22.45
C VAL A 94 -3.79 -19.71 -21.88
N PRO A 95 -3.29 -20.73 -22.60
CA PRO A 95 -2.11 -21.49 -22.18
C PRO A 95 -0.89 -20.60 -21.90
N HIS A 96 -0.02 -21.02 -20.98
CA HIS A 96 1.12 -20.22 -20.55
C HIS A 96 2.10 -19.86 -21.69
N ASP A 97 2.17 -20.70 -22.72
CA ASP A 97 2.99 -20.59 -23.93
C ASP A 97 2.29 -19.88 -25.09
N ALA A 98 1.06 -19.41 -24.90
CA ALA A 98 0.29 -18.72 -25.94
C ALA A 98 1.07 -17.50 -26.51
N PRO A 99 1.03 -17.28 -27.84
CA PRO A 99 1.76 -16.18 -28.50
C PRO A 99 1.46 -14.81 -27.88
N ILE A 100 0.22 -14.56 -27.48
CA ILE A 100 -0.20 -13.31 -26.85
C ILE A 100 0.52 -13.06 -25.51
N LEU A 101 0.63 -14.08 -24.65
CA LEU A 101 1.34 -13.94 -23.37
C LEU A 101 2.84 -13.75 -23.59
N LYS A 102 3.41 -14.43 -24.59
CA LYS A 102 4.82 -14.27 -24.97
C LYS A 102 5.11 -12.86 -25.48
N ALA A 103 4.24 -12.30 -26.31
CA ALA A 103 4.35 -10.94 -26.83
C ALA A 103 4.23 -9.90 -25.69
N CYS A 104 3.25 -10.05 -24.78
CA CYS A 104 3.12 -9.19 -23.60
C CYS A 104 4.35 -9.24 -22.69
N ARG A 105 4.91 -10.42 -22.41
CA ARG A 105 6.11 -10.56 -21.56
C ARG A 105 7.35 -9.91 -22.18
N ARG A 106 7.43 -9.88 -23.51
CA ARG A 106 8.53 -9.29 -24.30
C ARG A 106 8.31 -7.80 -24.64
N LEU A 107 7.18 -7.22 -24.24
CA LEU A 107 6.77 -5.87 -24.61
C LEU A 107 6.66 -5.65 -26.14
N ASP A 108 6.35 -6.72 -26.89
CA ASP A 108 6.16 -6.68 -28.34
C ASP A 108 4.75 -6.17 -28.70
N LEU A 109 4.60 -4.84 -28.69
CA LEU A 109 3.33 -4.18 -29.01
C LEU A 109 2.91 -4.40 -30.48
N ALA A 110 3.87 -4.58 -31.39
CA ALA A 110 3.56 -4.81 -32.80
C ALA A 110 2.89 -6.17 -33.00
N GLU A 111 3.42 -7.21 -32.37
CA GLU A 111 2.83 -8.55 -32.43
C GLU A 111 1.46 -8.60 -31.75
N VAL A 112 1.28 -7.94 -30.60
CA VAL A 112 -0.04 -7.88 -29.96
C VAL A 112 -1.08 -7.17 -30.84
N ARG A 113 -0.69 -6.07 -31.50
CA ARG A 113 -1.56 -5.40 -32.48
C ARG A 113 -1.93 -6.31 -33.64
N ARG A 114 -0.98 -7.10 -34.15
CA ARG A 114 -1.22 -8.08 -35.21
C ARG A 114 -2.21 -9.16 -34.75
N LEU A 115 -1.98 -9.77 -33.59
CA LEU A 115 -2.84 -10.81 -33.03
C LEU A 115 -4.27 -10.31 -32.78
N PHE A 116 -4.43 -9.09 -32.25
CA PHE A 116 -5.76 -8.48 -32.05
C PHE A 116 -6.46 -8.20 -33.38
N ARG A 117 -5.73 -7.67 -34.38
CA ARG A 117 -6.28 -7.38 -35.71
C ARG A 117 -6.73 -8.64 -36.45
N GLU A 118 -5.97 -9.72 -36.32
CA GLU A 118 -6.28 -11.01 -36.94
C GLU A 118 -7.33 -11.82 -36.15
N GLY A 119 -7.80 -11.32 -35.01
CA GLY A 119 -8.77 -12.04 -34.17
C GLY A 119 -8.19 -13.29 -33.49
N LEU A 120 -6.86 -13.39 -33.39
CA LEU A 120 -6.13 -14.51 -32.78
C LEU A 120 -5.92 -14.34 -31.27
N ALA A 121 -6.21 -13.15 -30.74
CA ALA A 121 -6.18 -12.85 -29.32
C ALA A 121 -7.24 -11.81 -28.97
N SER A 122 -7.63 -11.77 -27.70
CA SER A 122 -8.62 -10.86 -27.16
C SER A 122 -8.01 -9.98 -26.06
N PRO A 123 -8.47 -8.73 -25.89
CA PRO A 123 -8.18 -7.90 -24.72
C PRO A 123 -8.55 -8.56 -23.39
N THR A 124 -9.50 -9.50 -23.40
CA THR A 124 -9.95 -10.26 -22.23
C THR A 124 -9.17 -11.54 -21.98
N ASP A 125 -8.10 -11.80 -22.73
CA ASP A 125 -7.23 -12.94 -22.46
C ASP A 125 -6.51 -12.74 -21.11
N CYS A 126 -6.34 -13.83 -20.38
CA CYS A 126 -5.63 -13.87 -19.11
C CYS A 126 -4.74 -15.10 -19.03
N ASP A 127 -3.73 -15.04 -18.17
CA ASP A 127 -2.90 -16.21 -17.90
C ASP A 127 -3.61 -17.25 -17.01
N THR A 128 -2.92 -18.35 -16.74
CA THR A 128 -3.42 -19.45 -15.91
C THR A 128 -3.69 -19.09 -14.45
N TRP A 129 -3.24 -17.91 -13.99
CA TRP A 129 -3.57 -17.35 -12.67
C TRP A 129 -4.68 -16.31 -12.75
N ALA A 130 -5.40 -16.26 -13.89
CA ALA A 130 -6.43 -15.29 -14.19
C ALA A 130 -5.95 -13.83 -14.21
N ARG A 131 -4.64 -13.57 -14.40
CA ARG A 131 -4.13 -12.21 -14.54
C ARG A 131 -4.39 -11.70 -15.96
N PRO A 132 -5.11 -10.58 -16.14
CA PRO A 132 -5.35 -10.00 -17.46
C PRO A 132 -4.06 -9.55 -18.14
N LEU A 133 -4.05 -9.47 -19.48
CA LEU A 133 -2.89 -9.03 -20.26
C LEU A 133 -2.29 -7.71 -19.75
N PHE A 134 -3.13 -6.73 -19.40
CA PHE A 134 -2.64 -5.43 -18.92
C PHE A 134 -1.88 -5.57 -17.60
N GLN A 135 -2.31 -6.48 -16.70
CA GLN A 135 -1.66 -6.68 -15.41
C GLN A 135 -0.27 -7.31 -15.62
N ILE A 136 -0.14 -8.27 -16.54
CA ILE A 136 1.15 -8.89 -16.92
C ILE A 136 2.14 -7.83 -17.40
N VAL A 137 1.67 -6.89 -18.22
CA VAL A 137 2.49 -5.77 -18.70
C VAL A 137 2.78 -4.77 -17.57
N ALA A 138 1.80 -4.46 -16.72
CA ALA A 138 1.93 -3.47 -15.66
C ALA A 138 2.93 -3.89 -14.58
N TYR A 139 3.03 -5.20 -14.27
CA TYR A 139 4.07 -5.72 -13.38
C TYR A 139 5.50 -5.39 -13.85
N LYS A 140 5.71 -5.13 -15.13
CA LYS A 140 7.03 -4.68 -15.63
C LYS A 140 7.40 -3.30 -15.10
N LEU A 141 6.45 -2.46 -14.70
CA LEU A 141 6.73 -1.17 -14.05
C LEU A 141 7.40 -1.33 -12.67
N LEU A 142 7.21 -2.47 -12.00
CA LEU A 142 7.74 -2.71 -10.65
C LEU A 142 9.24 -3.07 -10.65
N PHE A 143 9.74 -3.65 -11.74
CA PHE A 143 11.12 -4.12 -11.83
C PHE A 143 12.02 -3.01 -12.35
N VAL A 144 12.69 -2.33 -11.42
CA VAL A 144 13.58 -1.19 -11.67
C VAL A 144 15.06 -1.63 -11.67
N PRO A 145 15.92 -1.03 -12.52
CA PRO A 145 15.61 -0.02 -13.53
C PRO A 145 14.92 -0.65 -14.75
N ASN A 146 13.80 -0.06 -15.19
CA ASN A 146 13.14 -0.50 -16.42
C ASN A 146 13.46 0.50 -17.55
N PRO A 147 14.50 0.27 -18.38
CA PRO A 147 14.78 1.12 -19.54
C PRO A 147 13.62 1.16 -20.54
N ASN A 148 12.66 0.23 -20.43
CA ASN A 148 11.49 0.13 -21.29
C ASN A 148 10.23 0.73 -20.66
N ALA A 149 10.32 1.51 -19.57
CA ALA A 149 9.13 2.08 -18.91
C ALA A 149 8.20 2.82 -19.88
N ARG A 150 8.77 3.57 -20.84
CA ARG A 150 8.00 4.25 -21.89
C ARG A 150 7.25 3.26 -22.79
N GLN A 151 7.91 2.18 -23.19
CA GLN A 151 7.30 1.11 -23.97
C GLN A 151 6.17 0.43 -23.18
N VAL A 152 6.38 0.18 -21.89
CA VAL A 152 5.35 -0.36 -20.99
C VAL A 152 4.14 0.57 -20.92
N PHE A 153 4.35 1.88 -20.74
CA PHE A 153 3.28 2.87 -20.71
C PHE A 153 2.42 2.85 -21.99
N GLU A 154 3.06 2.91 -23.17
CA GLU A 154 2.35 2.88 -24.45
C GLU A 154 1.58 1.55 -24.65
N PHE A 155 2.15 0.45 -24.17
CA PHE A 155 1.52 -0.87 -24.22
C PHE A 155 0.29 -0.92 -23.29
N LEU A 156 0.42 -0.44 -22.05
CA LEU A 156 -0.70 -0.34 -21.11
C LEU A 156 -1.83 0.51 -21.66
N ARG A 157 -1.50 1.69 -22.22
CA ARG A 157 -2.48 2.58 -22.85
C ARG A 157 -3.24 1.87 -23.96
N PHE A 158 -2.55 1.12 -24.81
CA PHE A 158 -3.16 0.29 -25.85
C PHE A 158 -4.11 -0.73 -25.24
N LEU A 159 -3.66 -1.60 -24.32
CA LEU A 159 -4.48 -2.66 -23.75
C LEU A 159 -5.73 -2.12 -23.02
N ILE A 160 -5.56 -1.06 -22.23
CA ILE A 160 -6.66 -0.44 -21.48
C ILE A 160 -7.70 0.18 -22.45
N SER A 161 -7.27 0.77 -23.56
CA SER A 161 -8.21 1.35 -24.54
C SER A 161 -9.19 0.32 -25.13
N PHE A 162 -8.78 -0.95 -25.24
CA PHE A 162 -9.66 -2.02 -25.73
C PHE A 162 -10.62 -2.57 -24.66
N LEU A 163 -10.34 -2.32 -23.38
CA LEU A 163 -11.15 -2.83 -22.27
C LEU A 163 -12.37 -1.94 -21.96
N GLY A 164 -12.54 -0.82 -22.67
CA GLY A 164 -13.80 -0.09 -22.82
C GLY A 164 -14.39 0.49 -21.53
N GLY A 165 -13.58 0.66 -20.47
CA GLY A 165 -14.03 1.20 -19.19
C GLY A 165 -13.06 0.88 -18.06
N GLN A 166 -13.47 1.16 -16.81
CA GLN A 166 -12.65 0.91 -15.64
C GLN A 166 -12.35 -0.59 -15.45
N VAL A 167 -11.10 -0.90 -15.12
CA VAL A 167 -10.54 -2.24 -14.87
C VAL A 167 -9.98 -2.30 -13.45
N ASP A 168 -9.92 -3.49 -12.84
CA ASP A 168 -9.33 -3.61 -11.51
C ASP A 168 -7.81 -3.46 -11.59
N THR A 169 -7.30 -2.29 -11.25
CA THR A 169 -5.87 -1.99 -11.15
C THR A 169 -5.38 -1.99 -9.70
N SER A 170 -6.22 -2.40 -8.74
CA SER A 170 -5.94 -2.23 -7.31
C SER A 170 -4.70 -2.99 -6.85
N GLU A 171 -4.49 -4.22 -7.33
CA GLU A 171 -3.33 -5.04 -6.98
C GLU A 171 -2.01 -4.43 -7.49
N ILE A 172 -1.99 -3.96 -8.74
CA ILE A 172 -0.78 -3.35 -9.30
C ILE A 172 -0.48 -2.02 -8.61
N LEU A 173 -1.50 -1.18 -8.36
CA LEU A 173 -1.33 0.08 -7.64
C LEU A 173 -0.82 -0.16 -6.21
N ARG A 174 -1.36 -1.14 -5.48
CA ARG A 174 -0.83 -1.56 -4.17
C ARG A 174 0.63 -1.98 -4.25
N SER A 175 0.98 -2.75 -5.28
CA SER A 175 2.36 -3.19 -5.49
C SER A 175 3.29 -2.02 -5.83
N MET A 176 2.84 -1.04 -6.63
CA MET A 176 3.59 0.18 -6.91
C MET A 176 3.81 1.03 -5.66
N ILE A 177 2.78 1.20 -4.83
CA ILE A 177 2.89 1.90 -3.53
C ILE A 177 3.90 1.18 -2.65
N PHE A 178 3.78 -0.14 -2.53
CA PHE A 178 4.73 -0.96 -1.79
C PHE A 178 6.16 -0.75 -2.31
N HIS A 179 6.43 -0.94 -3.59
CA HIS A 179 7.76 -0.77 -4.15
C HIS A 179 8.30 0.65 -3.96
N ALA A 180 7.54 1.70 -4.29
CA ALA A 180 7.96 3.09 -4.09
C ALA A 180 8.26 3.42 -2.62
N SER A 181 7.61 2.72 -1.69
CA SER A 181 7.83 2.89 -0.27
C SER A 181 9.10 2.18 0.23
N PHE A 182 9.61 1.16 -0.47
CA PHE A 182 10.78 0.40 -0.02
C PHE A 182 12.00 0.54 -0.92
N SER A 183 11.84 1.01 -2.16
CA SER A 183 12.93 1.40 -3.04
C SER A 183 13.23 2.88 -2.84
N GLY A 184 14.25 3.22 -2.05
CA GLY A 184 14.77 4.60 -1.93
C GLY A 184 15.47 5.13 -3.18
N LYS A 185 15.38 4.42 -4.31
CA LYS A 185 16.09 4.75 -5.54
C LYS A 185 15.49 6.00 -6.18
N SER A 186 16.30 7.05 -6.31
CA SER A 186 16.01 8.14 -7.22
C SER A 186 16.15 7.66 -8.66
N PHE A 187 15.26 8.12 -9.54
CA PHE A 187 15.34 7.85 -10.97
C PHE A 187 15.79 9.10 -11.70
N ASP A 188 16.21 8.94 -12.96
CA ASP A 188 16.25 10.10 -13.83
C ASP A 188 14.83 10.67 -14.00
N ARG A 189 14.72 11.99 -14.13
CA ARG A 189 13.41 12.67 -14.21
C ARG A 189 12.51 12.14 -15.33
N ALA A 190 13.10 11.73 -16.46
CA ALA A 190 12.31 11.25 -17.59
C ALA A 190 11.62 9.91 -17.27
N LEU A 191 12.29 9.03 -16.52
CA LEU A 191 11.71 7.80 -16.01
C LEU A 191 10.63 8.09 -14.94
N GLU A 192 10.87 9.03 -14.02
CA GLU A 192 9.88 9.45 -13.02
C GLU A 192 8.59 9.96 -13.66
N ASP A 193 8.70 10.79 -14.69
CA ASP A 193 7.55 11.33 -15.42
C ASP A 193 6.70 10.20 -16.03
N VAL A 194 7.35 9.22 -16.67
CA VAL A 194 6.65 8.06 -17.27
C VAL A 194 5.98 7.19 -16.21
N LEU A 195 6.64 6.96 -15.07
CA LEU A 195 6.09 6.18 -13.97
C LEU A 195 4.92 6.91 -13.31
N ALA A 196 5.01 8.24 -13.16
CA ALA A 196 3.93 9.07 -12.65
C ALA A 196 2.71 9.05 -13.59
N ASP A 197 2.92 9.21 -14.90
CA ASP A 197 1.86 9.14 -15.91
C ASP A 197 1.20 7.76 -15.96
N SER A 198 2.00 6.70 -15.89
CA SER A 198 1.50 5.32 -15.79
C SER A 198 0.60 5.15 -14.56
N SER A 199 1.03 5.69 -13.41
CA SER A 199 0.29 5.62 -12.16
C SER A 199 -1.03 6.39 -12.22
N ARG A 200 -1.01 7.62 -12.76
CA ARG A 200 -2.22 8.44 -12.98
C ARG A 200 -3.23 7.70 -13.86
N MET A 201 -2.77 7.11 -14.96
CA MET A 201 -3.62 6.33 -15.85
C MET A 201 -4.23 5.12 -15.12
N LEU A 202 -3.43 4.36 -14.36
CA LEU A 202 -3.92 3.20 -13.62
C LEU A 202 -4.94 3.59 -12.55
N ILE A 203 -4.74 4.72 -11.86
CA ILE A 203 -5.71 5.25 -10.88
C ILE A 203 -7.01 5.60 -11.57
N MET A 204 -6.96 6.45 -12.61
CA MET A 204 -8.11 6.90 -13.40
C MET A 204 -8.97 5.73 -13.91
N GLN A 205 -8.29 4.65 -14.29
CA GLN A 205 -8.92 3.47 -14.87
C GLN A 205 -9.29 2.42 -13.83
N SER A 206 -8.96 2.61 -12.55
CA SER A 206 -9.29 1.63 -11.50
C SER A 206 -10.80 1.56 -11.29
N SER A 207 -11.36 0.35 -11.29
CA SER A 207 -12.75 0.08 -10.87
C SER A 207 -12.90 -0.18 -9.37
N GLU A 208 -11.78 -0.28 -8.64
CA GLU A 208 -11.73 -0.59 -7.22
C GLU A 208 -10.86 0.42 -6.46
N ASP A 209 -11.14 0.58 -5.17
CA ASP A 209 -10.34 1.39 -4.27
C ASP A 209 -8.98 0.69 -4.02
N ALA A 210 -7.97 1.19 -4.74
CA ALA A 210 -6.58 0.74 -4.62
C ALA A 210 -5.90 1.20 -3.32
N PHE A 211 -6.50 2.12 -2.56
CA PHE A 211 -5.91 2.71 -1.36
C PHE A 211 -6.47 2.12 -0.08
N ASN A 212 -7.63 1.45 -0.14
CA ASN A 212 -8.12 0.65 0.98
C ASN A 212 -7.07 -0.40 1.39
N GLY A 213 -6.60 -0.28 2.64
CA GLY A 213 -5.55 -1.12 3.23
C GLY A 213 -4.13 -0.74 2.82
N SER A 214 -3.93 0.20 1.90
CA SER A 214 -2.60 0.58 1.37
C SER A 214 -1.87 1.57 2.28
N SER A 215 -2.57 2.17 3.24
CA SER A 215 -1.97 3.01 4.28
C SER A 215 -0.92 2.28 5.11
N GLN A 216 -0.95 0.93 5.11
CA GLN A 216 0.06 0.11 5.77
C GLN A 216 1.42 0.09 5.06
N TYR A 217 1.45 0.50 3.79
CA TYR A 217 2.68 0.56 2.99
C TYR A 217 3.31 1.95 3.00
N LEU A 218 2.67 2.96 3.61
CA LEU A 218 3.18 4.32 3.61
C LEU A 218 4.56 4.41 4.24
N SER A 219 5.54 4.84 3.45
CA SER A 219 6.86 5.18 3.97
C SER A 219 7.31 6.61 3.63
N ILE A 220 8.40 7.07 4.24
CA ILE A 220 9.06 8.33 3.90
C ILE A 220 9.62 8.28 2.48
N SER A 221 10.08 7.10 2.06
CA SER A 221 10.53 6.93 0.69
C SER A 221 9.41 7.15 -0.31
N LEU A 222 8.16 6.88 0.06
CA LEU A 222 7.02 7.22 -0.77
C LEU A 222 6.93 8.74 -0.96
N SER A 223 7.08 9.57 0.08
CA SER A 223 6.86 11.04 -0.02
C SER A 223 7.77 11.74 -1.02
N GLU A 224 8.96 11.19 -1.20
CA GLU A 224 9.96 11.68 -2.15
C GLU A 224 9.95 10.89 -3.47
N SER A 225 8.99 9.99 -3.68
CA SER A 225 8.85 9.24 -4.92
C SER A 225 7.98 9.98 -5.94
N TYR A 226 8.15 9.65 -7.21
CA TYR A 226 7.27 10.07 -8.31
C TYR A 226 5.78 9.79 -8.03
N LEU A 227 5.49 8.80 -7.16
CA LEU A 227 4.14 8.33 -6.88
C LEU A 227 3.43 9.21 -5.85
N TYR A 228 4.14 9.89 -4.94
CA TYR A 228 3.51 10.73 -3.92
C TYR A 228 2.59 11.83 -4.46
N PRO A 229 3.04 12.73 -5.35
CA PRO A 229 2.15 13.76 -5.89
C PRO A 229 0.97 13.13 -6.65
N VAL A 230 1.16 11.96 -7.26
CA VAL A 230 0.09 11.24 -7.95
C VAL A 230 -0.97 10.72 -6.97
N LEU A 231 -0.55 10.15 -5.83
CA LEU A 231 -1.46 9.60 -4.82
C LEU A 231 -2.24 10.68 -4.07
N PHE A 232 -1.60 11.79 -3.74
CA PHE A 232 -2.17 12.83 -2.88
C PHE A 232 -2.90 13.94 -3.64
N TRP A 233 -2.71 14.07 -4.96
CA TRP A 233 -3.44 15.05 -5.78
C TRP A 233 -4.53 14.45 -6.67
N GLN A 234 -4.60 13.12 -6.80
CA GLN A 234 -5.76 12.48 -7.44
C GLN A 234 -7.02 12.66 -6.57
N GLN A 235 -8.19 12.71 -7.22
CA GLN A 235 -9.48 12.97 -6.56
C GLN A 235 -10.41 11.75 -6.58
N GLN A 236 -9.98 10.65 -7.17
CA GLN A 236 -10.85 9.48 -7.41
C GLN A 236 -11.07 8.66 -6.14
N TRP A 237 -10.02 8.48 -5.33
CA TRP A 237 -10.06 7.63 -4.15
C TRP A 237 -9.49 8.38 -2.95
N PHE A 238 -10.11 8.27 -1.78
CA PHE A 238 -9.59 8.93 -0.60
C PHE A 238 -8.39 8.17 -0.06
N PHE A 239 -7.27 8.88 0.11
CA PHE A 239 -6.08 8.32 0.73
C PHE A 239 -6.00 8.77 2.19
N ASP A 240 -6.44 7.90 3.10
CA ASP A 240 -6.46 8.21 4.53
C ASP A 240 -5.08 7.98 5.16
N ASN A 241 -4.32 9.06 5.34
CA ASN A 241 -3.06 9.05 6.08
C ASN A 241 -3.26 8.95 7.61
N THR A 242 -4.50 8.96 8.10
CA THR A 242 -4.87 8.94 9.54
C THR A 242 -5.32 7.57 10.06
N VAL A 243 -5.59 6.57 9.19
CA VAL A 243 -6.06 5.22 9.61
C VAL A 243 -5.19 4.59 10.71
N THR A 244 -5.75 4.42 11.89
CA THR A 244 -5.19 3.58 12.96
C THR A 244 -5.44 2.11 12.63
N ILE A 245 -4.42 1.27 12.81
CA ILE A 245 -4.54 -0.17 12.56
C ILE A 245 -5.34 -0.76 13.73
N ASP A 246 -6.60 -1.11 13.51
CA ASP A 246 -7.41 -1.84 14.48
C ASP A 246 -7.00 -3.33 14.45
N ASN A 247 -5.81 -3.66 14.98
CA ASN A 247 -5.40 -5.03 15.28
C ASN A 247 -5.13 -5.18 16.78
N PRO A 248 -5.89 -6.01 17.51
CA PRO A 248 -5.71 -6.24 18.94
C PRO A 248 -4.28 -6.65 19.34
N GLU A 249 -3.56 -7.34 18.45
CA GLU A 249 -2.17 -7.77 18.70
C GLU A 249 -1.19 -6.60 18.80
N TYR A 250 -1.55 -5.42 18.27
CA TYR A 250 -0.71 -4.24 18.18
C TYR A 250 -1.29 -3.04 18.95
N GLU A 251 -2.23 -3.25 19.87
CA GLU A 251 -2.84 -2.19 20.68
C GLU A 251 -1.84 -1.45 21.58
N ASN A 252 -0.70 -2.07 21.87
CA ASN A 252 0.38 -1.52 22.69
C ASN A 252 1.51 -0.89 21.87
N ASP A 253 1.43 -0.92 20.54
CA ASP A 253 2.49 -0.41 19.68
C ASP A 253 2.16 1.00 19.17
N PHE A 254 3.14 1.89 19.25
CA PHE A 254 3.13 3.15 18.54
C PHE A 254 3.87 2.99 17.20
N PHE A 255 3.07 2.91 16.13
CA PHE A 255 3.58 3.00 14.77
C PHE A 255 3.72 4.47 14.40
N GLU A 256 4.95 4.92 14.24
CA GLU A 256 5.18 6.13 13.48
C GLU A 256 4.96 5.76 12.02
N LYS A 257 3.81 6.19 11.47
CA LYS A 257 3.68 6.23 10.01
C LYS A 257 4.78 7.14 9.53
N ASP A 258 5.45 6.81 8.43
CA ASP A 258 6.64 7.56 8.05
C ASP A 258 6.35 8.98 7.50
N LEU A 259 5.10 9.39 7.26
CA LEU A 259 4.78 10.84 7.12
C LEU A 259 4.83 11.56 8.47
N GLY A 260 4.58 10.82 9.56
CA GLY A 260 4.67 11.26 10.95
C GLY A 260 6.03 11.85 11.28
N ILE A 261 7.12 11.25 10.77
CA ILE A 261 8.50 11.72 11.03
C ILE A 261 8.73 13.14 10.50
N LEU A 262 8.17 13.47 9.33
CA LEU A 262 8.26 14.80 8.72
C LEU A 262 7.27 15.80 9.34
N THR A 263 6.11 15.32 9.78
CA THR A 263 5.08 16.18 10.39
C THR A 263 5.30 16.45 11.89
N ASP A 264 6.19 15.72 12.56
CA ASP A 264 6.59 15.90 13.96
C ASP A 264 8.12 15.94 14.04
N PRO A 265 8.83 16.92 13.44
CA PRO A 265 10.29 16.89 13.31
C PRO A 265 11.03 16.74 14.66
N ASP A 266 10.44 17.21 15.75
CA ASP A 266 11.01 17.13 17.10
C ASP A 266 10.74 15.80 17.82
N GLY A 267 9.85 14.96 17.29
CA GLY A 267 9.52 13.65 17.87
C GLY A 267 8.70 13.74 19.17
N THR A 268 7.95 14.83 19.34
CA THR A 268 7.14 15.08 20.55
C THR A 268 6.12 13.98 20.79
N LYS A 269 5.53 13.47 19.71
CA LYS A 269 4.56 12.38 19.77
C LYS A 269 5.25 11.09 20.19
N LEU A 270 6.38 10.74 19.57
CA LEU A 270 7.17 9.57 19.94
C LEU A 270 7.51 9.59 21.43
N GLN A 271 8.01 10.73 21.92
CA GLN A 271 8.37 10.88 23.34
C GLN A 271 7.15 10.64 24.26
N SER A 272 5.98 11.18 23.90
CA SER A 272 4.75 10.99 24.67
C SER A 272 4.28 9.52 24.69
N GLU A 273 4.41 8.81 23.58
CA GLU A 273 3.95 7.42 23.43
C GLU A 273 4.89 6.45 24.18
N LEU A 274 6.21 6.69 24.12
CA LEU A 274 7.18 5.95 24.92
C LEU A 274 7.00 6.19 26.42
N ALA A 275 6.67 7.42 26.84
CA ALA A 275 6.33 7.72 28.23
C ALA A 275 5.06 6.98 28.69
N ALA A 276 4.12 6.75 27.77
CA ALA A 276 2.93 5.91 27.99
C ALA A 276 3.22 4.39 27.93
N LYS A 277 4.50 3.99 27.84
CA LYS A 277 4.95 2.58 27.75
C LYS A 277 4.43 1.83 26.52
N ARG A 278 4.22 2.54 25.42
CA ARG A 278 3.96 1.91 24.12
C ARG A 278 5.25 1.57 23.41
N ASP A 279 5.29 0.41 22.77
CA ASP A 279 6.47 -0.04 22.03
C ASP A 279 6.55 0.71 20.69
N TYR A 280 7.70 1.29 20.38
CA TYR A 280 7.88 2.01 19.12
C TYR A 280 8.17 1.06 17.96
N ALA A 281 7.49 1.27 16.84
CA ALA A 281 7.80 0.64 15.57
C ALA A 281 7.90 1.73 14.47
N PRO A 282 9.08 1.91 13.85
CA PRO A 282 9.25 2.87 12.75
C PRO A 282 8.56 2.42 11.45
N VAL A 283 8.03 1.20 11.38
CA VAL A 283 7.30 0.67 10.22
C VAL A 283 6.15 -0.23 10.67
N ASN A 284 5.11 -0.33 9.86
CA ASN A 284 3.96 -1.20 10.09
C ASN A 284 4.24 -2.66 9.67
N GLU A 285 4.14 -3.61 10.60
CA GLU A 285 4.51 -5.04 10.45
C GLU A 285 3.60 -5.86 9.51
N ARG A 286 2.45 -5.36 9.03
CA ARG A 286 1.67 -6.11 8.00
C ARG A 286 2.36 -6.22 6.63
N VAL A 287 3.52 -5.61 6.51
CA VAL A 287 4.49 -5.87 5.45
C VAL A 287 5.13 -7.26 5.69
N HIS A 288 4.38 -8.30 5.28
CA HIS A 288 4.80 -9.65 4.91
C HIS A 288 4.53 -10.83 5.87
N SER A 289 3.54 -11.59 5.42
CA SER A 289 3.45 -13.05 5.48
C SER A 289 4.62 -13.76 4.79
N CYS A 290 5.85 -13.55 5.24
CA CYS A 290 6.94 -14.47 5.00
C CYS A 290 7.39 -15.00 6.36
N SER A 291 7.03 -16.24 6.62
CA SER A 291 7.33 -17.02 7.81
C SER A 291 8.71 -16.74 8.41
N SER A 292 8.78 -15.99 9.51
CA SER A 292 9.53 -16.35 10.72
C SER A 292 9.53 -15.17 11.70
N VAL A 293 8.69 -15.29 12.72
CA VAL A 293 8.86 -14.79 14.10
C VAL A 293 10.20 -14.06 14.35
N VAL A 294 10.19 -12.73 14.27
CA VAL A 294 11.13 -11.88 15.02
C VAL A 294 10.36 -10.63 15.43
N LYS A 295 9.89 -10.60 16.68
CA LYS A 295 9.42 -9.35 17.31
C LYS A 295 10.48 -8.27 17.05
N PHE A 296 10.08 -7.17 16.42
CA PHE A 296 10.96 -6.05 16.07
C PHE A 296 11.75 -5.58 17.31
N ARG A 297 13.05 -5.88 17.34
CA ARG A 297 13.99 -5.25 18.28
C ARG A 297 14.91 -4.24 17.60
N GLY A 298 14.95 -4.18 16.27
CA GLY A 298 15.90 -3.36 15.51
C GLY A 298 15.38 -1.98 15.08
N GLN A 299 14.67 -1.23 15.93
CA GLN A 299 14.11 0.08 15.57
C GLN A 299 15.19 1.06 15.09
N ILE A 300 16.31 1.14 15.83
CA ILE A 300 17.46 1.96 15.44
C ILE A 300 18.05 1.51 14.09
N HIS A 301 18.15 0.19 13.83
CA HIS A 301 18.65 -0.31 12.55
C HIS A 301 17.79 0.14 11.37
N ILE A 302 16.47 0.17 11.53
CA ILE A 302 15.53 0.62 10.49
C ILE A 302 15.68 2.11 10.23
N LEU A 303 15.77 2.93 11.29
CA LEU A 303 15.99 4.36 11.15
C LEU A 303 17.32 4.69 10.47
N LEU A 304 18.39 3.97 10.82
CA LEU A 304 19.69 4.09 10.15
C LEU A 304 19.60 3.68 8.66
N TYR A 305 18.85 2.63 8.34
CA TYR A 305 18.62 2.26 6.95
C TYR A 305 17.90 3.36 6.16
N PHE A 306 16.82 3.93 6.70
CA PHE A 306 16.14 5.01 6.02
C PHE A 306 17.03 6.24 5.85
N ALA A 307 17.85 6.57 6.85
CA ALA A 307 18.85 7.64 6.75
C ALA A 307 19.95 7.37 5.72
N SER A 308 20.22 6.11 5.34
CA SER A 308 21.22 5.82 4.30
C SER A 308 20.66 5.98 2.90
N GLU A 309 19.36 5.70 2.75
CA GLU A 309 18.63 5.86 1.49
C GLU A 309 18.33 7.34 1.17
N ARG A 310 18.36 8.21 2.17
CA ARG A 310 17.94 9.62 2.07
C ARG A 310 19.01 10.54 2.60
N ARG A 311 19.40 11.58 1.86
CA ARG A 311 20.50 12.50 2.23
C ARG A 311 20.01 13.91 2.57
N GLU A 312 18.71 14.13 2.54
CA GLU A 312 18.08 15.40 2.82
C GLU A 312 18.28 15.78 4.30
N LYS A 313 18.83 16.97 4.54
CA LYS A 313 19.16 17.44 5.90
C LYS A 313 17.96 17.40 6.84
N ILE A 314 16.79 17.87 6.38
CA ILE A 314 15.56 17.89 7.19
C ILE A 314 15.20 16.48 7.66
N PHE A 315 15.36 15.47 6.80
CA PHE A 315 15.08 14.09 7.17
C PHE A 315 16.12 13.54 8.16
N HIS A 316 17.41 13.82 7.93
CA HIS A 316 18.47 13.46 8.87
C HIS A 316 18.27 14.09 10.25
N ASP A 317 17.83 15.34 10.31
CA ASP A 317 17.49 16.04 11.56
C ASP A 317 16.33 15.33 12.29
N CYS A 318 15.31 14.89 11.54
CA CYS A 318 14.19 14.12 12.13
C CYS A 318 14.66 12.75 12.65
N VAL A 319 15.44 11.99 11.85
CA VAL A 319 16.00 10.70 12.27
C VAL A 319 16.90 10.87 13.49
N PHE A 320 17.75 11.88 13.51
CA PHE A 320 18.59 12.24 14.65
C PHE A 320 17.76 12.39 15.93
N ASN A 321 16.67 13.17 15.88
CA ASN A 321 15.79 13.36 17.03
C ASN A 321 15.17 12.04 17.51
N ARG A 322 14.74 11.16 16.59
CA ARG A 322 14.20 9.83 16.94
C ARG A 322 15.25 8.97 17.63
N LEU A 323 16.46 8.93 17.08
CA LEU A 323 17.57 8.17 17.66
C LEU A 323 17.86 8.64 19.09
N VAL A 324 17.95 9.95 19.31
CA VAL A 324 18.18 10.53 20.65
C VAL A 324 17.05 10.15 21.63
N ILE A 325 15.79 10.24 21.21
CA ILE A 325 14.65 9.88 22.04
C ILE A 325 14.70 8.38 22.42
N LEU A 326 14.92 7.49 21.45
CA LEU A 326 14.97 6.05 21.70
C LEU A 326 16.11 5.67 22.65
N LEU A 327 17.29 6.26 22.46
CA LEU A 327 18.46 6.03 23.32
C LEU A 327 18.20 6.51 24.75
N ARG A 328 17.59 7.70 24.93
CA ARG A 328 17.22 8.23 26.26
C ARG A 328 16.15 7.39 26.97
N HIS A 329 15.32 6.68 26.21
CA HIS A 329 14.33 5.73 26.73
C HIS A 329 14.90 4.33 26.95
N GLY A 330 16.23 4.15 26.90
CA GLY A 330 16.92 2.93 27.30
C GLY A 330 17.05 1.88 26.20
N MET A 331 16.88 2.25 24.93
CA MET A 331 17.17 1.34 23.82
C MET A 331 18.68 1.06 23.75
N ASP A 332 19.06 -0.22 23.76
CA ASP A 332 20.48 -0.63 23.80
C ASP A 332 21.17 -0.40 22.43
N PRO A 333 22.17 0.49 22.34
CA PRO A 333 22.91 0.74 21.09
C PRO A 333 23.72 -0.48 20.60
N ARG A 334 23.99 -1.46 21.48
CA ARG A 334 24.76 -2.67 21.18
C ARG A 334 23.89 -3.78 20.62
N LEU A 335 22.58 -3.56 20.52
CA LEU A 335 21.65 -4.56 20.06
C LEU A 335 22.10 -5.12 18.70
N LEU A 336 22.19 -6.45 18.65
CA LEU A 336 22.51 -7.20 17.45
C LEU A 336 21.22 -7.55 16.70
N CYS A 337 21.07 -7.02 15.50
CA CYS A 337 19.97 -7.38 14.59
C CYS A 337 20.50 -8.22 13.45
N ARG A 338 19.69 -9.17 12.95
CA ARG A 338 19.92 -9.81 11.64
C ARG A 338 19.14 -9.04 10.59
N PRO A 339 19.79 -8.18 9.81
CA PRO A 339 19.17 -7.43 8.73
C PRO A 339 18.73 -8.33 7.55
N LYS A 340 17.80 -9.29 7.74
CA LYS A 340 17.28 -10.14 6.65
C LYS A 340 16.74 -9.30 5.47
N TRP A 341 16.14 -8.16 5.79
CA TRP A 341 15.55 -7.21 4.84
C TRP A 341 16.57 -6.56 3.90
N PHE A 342 17.82 -6.43 4.33
CA PHE A 342 18.82 -5.65 3.61
C PHE A 342 19.54 -6.46 2.52
N VAL A 343 19.33 -7.79 2.54
CA VAL A 343 19.91 -8.73 1.57
C VAL A 343 19.09 -8.75 0.27
N GLU A 344 17.78 -8.51 0.32
CA GLU A 344 16.91 -8.50 -0.86
C GLU A 344 16.96 -7.16 -1.65
N GLY A 345 17.39 -6.06 -1.00
CA GLY A 345 17.58 -4.74 -1.63
C GLY A 345 18.90 -4.55 -2.40
N GLY A 346 19.81 -5.53 -2.37
CA GLY A 346 21.06 -5.51 -3.14
C GLY A 346 22.25 -4.82 -2.47
N PHE A 347 22.21 -4.52 -1.16
CA PHE A 347 23.28 -3.79 -0.48
C PHE A 347 24.46 -4.65 0.00
N GLY A 348 24.51 -5.95 -0.31
CA GLY A 348 25.65 -6.79 0.09
C GLY A 348 25.91 -6.79 1.60
N ILE A 349 24.88 -6.52 2.41
CA ILE A 349 25.00 -6.47 3.88
C ILE A 349 25.49 -7.83 4.36
N PRO A 350 26.47 -7.88 5.29
CA PRO A 350 26.99 -9.14 5.79
C PRO A 350 25.86 -10.05 6.26
N SER A 351 25.90 -11.34 5.91
CA SER A 351 24.91 -12.35 6.28
C SER A 351 24.87 -12.68 7.79
N GLY A 352 25.41 -11.80 8.63
CA GLY A 352 25.56 -11.93 10.08
C GLY A 352 24.71 -10.93 10.89
N GLN A 353 24.81 -11.05 12.20
CA GLN A 353 24.26 -10.05 13.12
C GLN A 353 25.14 -8.79 13.11
N VAL A 354 24.50 -7.61 13.09
CA VAL A 354 25.19 -6.31 13.07
C VAL A 354 24.65 -5.44 14.20
N SER A 355 25.54 -4.77 14.95
CA SER A 355 25.16 -3.75 15.95
C SER A 355 24.73 -2.45 15.27
N CYS A 356 24.06 -1.54 15.99
CA CYS A 356 23.70 -0.23 15.45
C CYS A 356 24.95 0.55 14.99
N THR A 357 26.03 0.52 15.79
CA THR A 357 27.32 1.13 15.46
C THR A 357 28.01 0.46 14.27
N GLY A 358 27.93 -0.86 14.15
CA GLY A 358 28.46 -1.57 12.99
C GLY A 358 27.72 -1.21 11.71
N LEU A 359 26.39 -1.10 11.80
CA LEU A 359 25.53 -0.77 10.67
C LEU A 359 25.72 0.69 10.23
N SER A 360 25.80 1.64 11.17
CA SER A 360 26.02 3.06 10.83
C SER A 360 27.36 3.29 10.13
N ARG A 361 28.41 2.58 10.52
CA ARG A 361 29.69 2.59 9.79
C ARG A 361 29.58 2.02 8.38
N PHE A 362 28.88 0.90 8.22
CA PHE A 362 28.69 0.27 6.92
C PHE A 362 27.88 1.17 5.96
N LEU A 363 26.90 1.89 6.49
CA LEU A 363 25.99 2.76 5.73
C LEU A 363 26.51 4.19 5.53
N ASP A 364 27.74 4.49 5.96
CA ASP A 364 28.32 5.85 5.93
C ASP A 364 27.50 6.91 6.71
N LEU A 365 26.94 6.49 7.85
CA LEU A 365 26.15 7.31 8.77
C LEU A 365 26.81 7.49 10.14
N SER A 366 28.14 7.35 10.19
CA SER A 366 28.89 7.39 11.44
C SER A 366 28.70 8.72 12.17
N GLU A 367 28.71 9.85 11.45
CA GLU A 367 28.54 11.17 12.06
C GLU A 367 27.16 11.31 12.72
N LEU A 368 26.08 11.02 11.96
CA LEU A 368 24.70 11.04 12.46
C LEU A 368 24.54 10.18 13.71
N TRP A 369 25.07 8.96 13.68
CA TRP A 369 24.98 8.01 14.79
C TRP A 369 25.76 8.48 16.03
N MET A 370 27.01 8.92 15.85
CA MET A 370 27.85 9.37 16.96
C MET A 370 27.30 10.64 17.62
N SER A 371 26.78 11.58 16.83
CA SER A 371 26.11 12.77 17.37
C SER A 371 24.86 12.40 18.17
N ALA A 372 24.08 11.41 17.73
CA ALA A 372 22.88 10.97 18.46
C ALA A 372 23.25 10.34 19.82
N LEU A 373 24.31 9.53 19.86
CA LEU A 373 24.84 8.93 21.09
C LEU A 373 25.31 10.00 22.09
N ASP A 374 26.12 10.96 21.63
CA ASP A 374 26.61 12.08 22.45
C ASP A 374 25.44 12.89 23.02
N LYS A 375 24.46 13.23 22.18
CA LYS A 375 23.27 13.98 22.59
C LYS A 375 22.38 13.21 23.56
N ALA A 376 22.37 11.88 23.47
CA ALA A 376 21.69 11.00 24.42
C ALA A 376 22.44 10.86 25.75
N GLY A 377 23.69 11.34 25.83
CA GLY A 377 24.54 11.23 27.02
C GLY A 377 25.25 9.88 27.16
N LEU A 378 25.36 9.12 26.07
CA LEU A 378 26.02 7.80 26.07
C LEU A 378 27.51 7.95 25.77
N THR A 379 28.33 7.30 26.58
CA THR A 379 29.78 7.33 26.50
C THR A 379 30.34 6.23 25.61
N GLN A 380 31.58 6.38 25.14
CA GLN A 380 32.29 5.37 24.34
C GLN A 380 32.39 3.99 25.00
N SER A 381 32.31 3.92 26.33
CA SER A 381 32.27 2.67 27.10
C SER A 381 30.92 1.94 27.06
N GLU A 382 29.85 2.64 26.66
CA GLU A 382 28.48 2.11 26.60
C GLU A 382 28.08 1.69 25.17
N ILE A 383 28.98 1.85 24.18
CA ILE A 383 28.75 1.71 22.73
C ILE A 383 29.37 0.42 22.16
#